data_AF-A0AAP0K1N9-F1
#
_entry.id   AF-A0AAP0K1N9-F1
#
_cell.length_a   1.000
_cell.length_b   1.000
_cell.length_c   1.000
_cell.angle_alpha   90.00
_cell.angle_beta   90.00
_cell.angle_gamma   90.00
#
_symmetry.space_group_name_H-M   'P 1'
#
loop_
_entity.id
_entity.type
_entity.pdbx_description
1 polymer ?
#
loop_
_entity_poly.entity_id
_entity_poly.type
_entity_poly.pdbx_seq_one_letter_code
_entity_poly.pdbx_strand_id
1 'polypeptide(L)'
;MQEAQLAKEKMNGRLACGRPLVVHFASEKYLLDAAAAAAAANSSRGIGETSRPKIMGSSSGLTSRSAKIAAIKNKLKTMEEESCRMKKPRQGDNIT
;
A
#
# COMPACT_ATOMS: atom_id res chain seq x y z
N MET A 1 6.54 33.30 -2.36
CA MET A 1 5.58 32.56 -1.50
C MET A 1 4.94 31.36 -2.22
N GLN A 2 4.61 31.49 -3.51
CA GLN A 2 4.00 30.42 -4.32
C GLN A 2 4.85 29.13 -4.40
N GLU A 3 6.18 29.25 -4.45
CA GLU A 3 7.09 28.09 -4.52
C GLU A 3 6.96 27.15 -3.33
N ALA A 4 6.76 27.68 -2.13
CA ALA A 4 6.60 26.88 -0.92
C ALA A 4 5.30 26.06 -0.95
N GLN A 5 4.22 26.62 -1.51
CA GLN A 5 2.95 25.91 -1.69
C GLN A 5 3.10 24.77 -2.68
N LEU A 6 3.74 25.03 -3.82
CA LEU A 6 4.01 24.03 -4.84
C LEU A 6 4.89 22.90 -4.32
N ALA A 7 5.91 23.23 -3.51
CA ALA A 7 6.77 22.23 -2.88
C ALA A 7 5.99 21.34 -1.92
N LYS A 8 5.15 21.91 -1.04
CA LYS A 8 4.32 21.14 -0.11
C LYS A 8 3.38 20.19 -0.86
N GLU A 9 2.72 20.66 -1.91
CA GLU A 9 1.82 19.83 -2.74
C GLU A 9 2.57 18.69 -3.44
N LYS A 10 3.71 18.99 -4.08
CA LYS A 10 4.43 18.00 -4.90
C LYS A 10 5.26 17.00 -4.10
N MET A 11 5.74 17.39 -2.92
CA MET A 11 6.73 16.62 -2.16
C MET A 11 6.13 15.86 -0.97
N ASN A 12 4.99 16.28 -0.44
CA ASN A 12 4.38 15.56 0.68
C ASN A 12 3.97 14.14 0.23
N GLY A 13 4.42 13.13 0.96
CA GLY A 13 4.21 11.71 0.64
C GLY A 13 5.13 11.13 -0.44
N ARG A 14 6.02 11.93 -1.06
CA ARG A 14 7.04 11.40 -1.99
C ARG A 14 8.02 10.50 -1.25
N LEU A 15 8.55 9.48 -1.91
CA LEU A 15 9.53 8.58 -1.31
C LEU A 15 10.96 9.14 -1.44
N ALA A 16 11.70 9.17 -0.32
CA ALA A 16 13.14 9.38 -0.29
C ALA A 16 13.77 8.21 0.47
N CYS A 17 14.75 7.53 -0.15
CA CYS A 17 15.36 6.32 0.43
C CYS A 17 14.33 5.25 0.84
N GLY A 18 13.21 5.14 0.10
CA GLY A 18 12.12 4.19 0.40
C GLY A 18 11.18 4.60 1.55
N ARG A 19 11.31 5.81 2.11
CA ARG A 19 10.42 6.32 3.16
C ARG A 19 9.61 7.52 2.65
N PRO A 20 8.30 7.61 2.94
CA PRO A 20 7.49 8.76 2.55
C PRO A 20 7.92 10.01 3.33
N LEU A 21 8.03 11.13 2.62
CA LEU A 21 8.34 12.44 3.15
C LEU A 21 7.08 13.08 3.75
N VAL A 22 7.27 13.91 4.78
CA VAL A 22 6.24 14.78 5.34
C VAL A 22 6.73 16.22 5.23
N VAL A 23 5.92 17.09 4.61
CA VAL A 23 6.28 18.49 4.35
C VAL A 23 5.23 19.43 4.93
N HIS A 24 5.66 20.34 5.81
CA HIS A 24 4.80 21.32 6.48
C HIS A 24 5.34 22.73 6.29
N PHE A 25 4.44 23.73 6.40
CA PHE A 25 4.88 25.11 6.48
C PHE A 25 5.51 25.39 7.85
N ALA A 26 6.48 26.30 7.89
CA ALA A 26 7.09 26.71 9.15
C ALA A 26 6.07 27.31 10.14
N SER A 27 5.05 28.00 9.64
CA SER A 27 3.93 28.51 10.46
C SER A 27 3.10 27.40 11.10
N GLU A 28 2.94 26.26 10.41
CA GLU A 28 2.23 25.09 10.95
C GLU A 28 3.04 24.41 12.07
N LYS A 29 4.37 24.43 11.96
CA LYS A 29 5.26 23.84 12.97
C LYS A 29 5.02 24.42 14.36
N TYR A 30 4.84 25.74 14.48
CA TYR A 30 4.64 26.37 15.80
C TYR A 30 3.36 25.92 16.49
N LEU A 31 2.26 25.75 15.74
CA LEU A 31 1.00 25.27 16.29
C LEU A 31 1.10 23.79 16.69
N LEU A 32 1.76 22.99 15.87
CA LEU A 32 1.92 21.55 16.08
C LEU A 32 2.89 21.24 17.21
N ASP A 33 3.96 22.03 17.36
CA ASP A 33 4.97 21.88 18.43
C ASP A 33 4.42 22.39 19.77
N ALA A 34 3.64 23.48 19.78
CA ALA A 34 2.92 23.91 20.99
C ALA A 34 1.88 22.87 21.43
N ALA A 35 1.14 22.29 20.49
CA ALA A 35 0.20 21.20 20.76
C ALA A 35 0.91 19.90 21.17
N ALA A 36 2.06 19.58 20.58
CA ALA A 36 2.88 18.43 20.93
C ALA A 36 3.55 18.59 22.30
N ALA A 37 4.01 19.78 22.67
CA ALA A 37 4.53 20.09 24.00
C ALA A 37 3.42 19.97 25.07
N ALA A 38 2.21 20.47 24.77
CA ALA A 38 1.05 20.30 25.64
C ALA A 38 0.57 18.84 25.74
N ALA A 39 0.69 18.07 24.66
CA ALA A 39 0.36 16.64 24.64
C ALA A 39 1.44 15.78 25.32
N ALA A 40 2.72 16.14 25.20
CA ALA A 40 3.85 15.48 25.85
C ALA A 40 3.82 15.65 27.38
N ALA A 41 3.27 16.76 27.87
CA ALA A 41 2.97 16.93 29.29
C ALA A 41 1.89 15.97 29.81
N ASN A 42 1.07 15.37 28.93
CA ASN A 42 -0.11 14.57 29.31
C ASN A 42 -0.11 13.12 28.78
N SER A 43 0.90 12.69 28.00
CA SER A 43 0.89 11.34 27.44
C SER A 43 2.29 10.76 27.24
N SER A 44 2.69 9.90 28.18
CA SER A 44 3.75 8.93 28.00
C SER A 44 3.28 7.77 27.10
N ARG A 45 3.05 7.99 25.80
CA ARG A 45 3.11 6.92 24.78
C ARG A 45 2.90 7.44 23.36
N GLY A 46 3.66 6.83 22.46
CA GLY A 46 3.73 7.09 21.03
C GLY A 46 2.39 7.41 20.38
N ILE A 47 2.37 8.56 19.72
CA ILE A 47 1.33 8.92 18.77
C ILE A 47 1.46 7.96 17.60
N GLY A 48 0.53 7.02 17.57
CA GLY A 48 0.29 6.14 16.45
C GLY A 48 0.03 7.00 15.22
N GLU A 49 0.98 6.97 14.28
CA GLU A 49 0.67 7.23 12.89
C GLU A 49 -0.46 6.29 12.52
N THR A 50 -1.62 6.90 12.27
CA THR A 50 -2.78 6.29 11.65
C THR A 50 -2.31 5.25 10.66
N SER A 51 -2.73 4.00 10.88
CA SER A 51 -2.52 2.87 10.00
C SER A 51 -3.18 3.16 8.64
N ARG A 52 -2.55 4.01 7.82
CA ARG A 52 -2.74 3.94 6.39
C ARG A 52 -2.18 2.60 5.96
N PRO A 53 -2.88 1.88 5.06
CA PRO A 53 -2.43 0.57 4.64
C PRO A 53 -0.99 0.74 4.18
N LYS A 54 -0.07 0.07 4.89
CA LYS A 54 1.22 -0.23 4.31
C LYS A 54 0.84 -0.89 2.99
N ILE A 55 1.03 -0.20 1.88
CA ILE A 55 1.34 -0.88 0.62
C ILE A 55 2.71 -1.47 0.91
N MET A 56 2.67 -2.54 1.70
CA MET A 56 3.76 -3.42 1.96
C MET A 56 4.10 -3.92 0.57
N GLY A 57 5.24 -3.47 0.05
CA GLY A 57 6.01 -4.26 -0.89
C GLY A 57 5.90 -5.69 -0.40
N SER A 58 5.32 -6.52 -1.28
CA SER A 58 4.79 -7.86 -1.03
C SER A 58 5.20 -8.45 0.32
N SER A 59 4.23 -8.71 1.19
CA SER A 59 4.37 -9.52 2.41
C SER A 59 4.69 -11.00 2.10
N SER A 60 5.59 -11.23 1.15
CA SER A 60 6.12 -12.50 0.70
C SER A 60 7.09 -13.13 1.71
N GLY A 61 7.14 -12.60 2.94
CA GLY A 61 8.04 -13.03 4.00
C GLY A 61 7.60 -14.30 4.75
N LEU A 62 6.34 -14.72 4.63
CA LEU A 62 5.81 -15.88 5.39
C LEU A 62 5.35 -17.04 4.52
N THR A 63 5.87 -17.17 3.31
CA THR A 63 5.61 -18.34 2.46
C THR A 63 6.94 -18.98 2.12
N SER A 64 7.09 -20.26 2.44
CA SER A 64 8.29 -21.03 2.09
C SER A 64 8.58 -20.95 0.59
N ARG A 65 9.85 -21.14 0.19
CA ARG A 65 10.26 -21.17 -1.22
C ARG A 65 9.37 -22.12 -2.03
N SER A 66 9.05 -23.28 -1.46
CA SER A 66 8.16 -24.29 -2.05
C SER A 66 6.73 -23.78 -2.27
N ALA A 67 6.17 -23.03 -1.31
CA ALA A 67 4.84 -22.44 -1.45
C ALA A 67 4.79 -21.40 -2.59
N LYS A 68 5.84 -20.58 -2.74
CA LYS A 68 5.96 -19.63 -3.86
C LYS A 68 6.00 -20.35 -5.20
N ILE A 69 6.80 -21.42 -5.32
CA ILE A 69 6.89 -22.24 -6.55
C ILE A 69 5.54 -22.87 -6.88
N ALA A 70 4.85 -23.44 -5.89
CA ALA A 70 3.55 -24.08 -6.09
C ALA A 70 2.49 -23.08 -6.57
N ALA A 71 2.44 -21.88 -5.99
CA ALA A 71 1.51 -20.83 -6.40
C ALA A 71 1.71 -20.41 -7.87
N ILE A 72 2.96 -20.23 -8.30
CA ILE A 72 3.29 -19.90 -9.70
C ILE A 72 2.89 -21.05 -10.62
N LYS A 73 3.25 -22.29 -10.28
CA LYS A 73 2.92 -23.48 -11.08
C LYS A 73 1.42 -23.64 -11.27
N ASN A 74 0.63 -23.44 -10.20
CA ASN A 74 -0.82 -23.57 -10.26
C ASN A 74 -1.42 -22.48 -11.16
N LYS A 75 -0.95 -21.23 -11.00
CA LYS A 75 -1.42 -20.10 -11.81
C LYS A 75 -1.15 -20.30 -13.31
N LEU A 76 0.04 -20.77 -13.67
CA LEU A 76 0.38 -21.10 -15.07
C LEU A 76 -0.53 -22.20 -15.62
N LYS A 77 -0.74 -23.27 -14.86
CA LYS A 77 -1.63 -24.38 -15.25
C LYS A 77 -3.07 -23.91 -15.47
N THR A 78 -3.62 -23.09 -14.57
CA THR A 78 -4.96 -22.53 -14.73
C THR A 78 -5.06 -21.62 -15.95
N MET A 79 -4.04 -20.79 -16.21
CA MET A 79 -4.00 -19.95 -17.41
C MET A 79 -3.96 -20.77 -18.71
N GLU A 80 -3.23 -21.89 -18.74
CA GLU A 80 -3.22 -22.82 -19.87
C GLU A 80 -4.60 -23.49 -20.07
N GLU A 81 -5.21 -23.99 -19.00
CA GLU A 81 -6.53 -24.64 -19.06
C GLU A 81 -7.67 -23.66 -19.43
N GLU A 82 -7.65 -22.44 -18.91
CA GLU A 82 -8.66 -21.41 -19.21
C GLU A 82 -8.53 -20.92 -20.66
N SER A 83 -7.30 -20.75 -21.16
CA SER A 83 -7.06 -20.42 -22.58
C SER A 83 -7.64 -21.47 -23.54
N CYS A 84 -7.73 -22.75 -23.11
CA CYS A 84 -8.39 -23.80 -23.87
C CYS A 84 -9.93 -23.83 -23.71
N ARG A 85 -10.49 -23.24 -22.65
CA ARG A 85 -11.94 -23.23 -22.37
C ARG A 85 -12.71 -22.08 -23.03
N MET A 86 -12.03 -21.04 -23.52
CA MET A 86 -12.68 -19.85 -24.09
C MET A 86 -13.25 -20.00 -25.52
N LYS A 87 -13.39 -21.21 -26.08
CA LYS A 87 -13.89 -21.41 -27.46
C LYS A 87 -15.12 -22.31 -27.63
N LYS A 88 -15.87 -22.69 -26.58
CA LYS A 88 -17.11 -23.45 -26.77
C LYS A 88 -18.27 -22.87 -25.96
N PRO A 89 -19.29 -22.26 -26.60
CA PRO A 89 -20.57 -22.06 -25.94
C PRO A 89 -21.11 -23.43 -25.52
N ARG A 90 -21.60 -23.52 -24.29
CA ARG A 90 -22.28 -24.70 -23.78
C ARG A 90 -23.58 -24.90 -24.55
N GLN A 91 -23.63 -25.91 -25.41
CA GLN A 91 -24.89 -26.47 -25.89
C GLN A 91 -25.30 -27.55 -24.89
N GLY A 92 -26.22 -27.18 -24.00
CA GLY A 92 -26.93 -28.10 -23.12
C GLY A 92 -27.98 -28.90 -23.91
N ASP A 93 -28.16 -30.13 -23.44
CA ASP A 93 -29.40 -30.90 -23.39
C ASP A 93 -29.99 -31.39 -24.73
N ASN A 94 -29.57 -32.59 -25.14
CA ASN A 94 -30.48 -33.52 -25.81
C ASN A 94 -30.86 -34.60 -24.79
N ILE A 95 -32.09 -34.51 -24.27
CA ILE A 95 -32.75 -35.60 -23.55
C ILE A 95 -34.02 -35.95 -24.32
N THR A 96 -34.02 -37.22 -24.76
CA THR A 96 -35.09 -38.03 -25.39
C THR A 96 -35.46 -37.72 -26.84
#